data_AF-A0A151QUN0-F1
#
_entry.id   AF-A0A151QUN0-F1
#
_cell.length_a   1.000
_cell.length_b   1.000
_cell.length_c   1.000
_cell.angle_alpha   90.00
_cell.angle_beta   90.00
_cell.angle_gamma   90.00
#
_symmetry.space_group_name_H-M   'P 1'
#
loop_
_entity.id
_entity.type
_entity.pdbx_description
1 polymer ?
#
loop_
_entity_poly.entity_id
_entity_poly.type
_entity_poly.pdbx_seq_one_letter_code
_entity_poly.pdbx_strand_id
1 'polypeptide(L)' 'FNRTILERVRCMLNHAGLPKSFWVEAVSSAVYCINRCPSTALNFKTPQEVWSGRKVDYSELEILVVHVMWN' A
#
# COMPACT_ATOMS: atom_id res chain seq x y z
N PHE A 1 -7.74 11.82 -0.23
CA PHE A 1 -7.29 10.51 -0.74
C PHE A 1 -6.07 10.63 -1.65
N ASN A 2 -6.15 11.34 -2.79
CA ASN A 2 -5.03 11.47 -3.74
C ASN A 2 -3.73 12.03 -3.11
N ARG A 3 -3.84 13.02 -2.22
CA ARG A 3 -2.68 13.54 -1.47
C ARG A 3 -2.00 12.45 -0.63
N THR A 4 -2.76 11.60 0.06
CA THR A 4 -2.24 10.48 0.86
C THR A 4 -1.48 9.47 0.01
N ILE A 5 -1.98 9.17 -1.19
CA ILE A 5 -1.28 8.29 -2.14
C ILE A 5 0.04 8.92 -2.56
N LEU A 6 0.04 10.19 -2.96
CA LEU A 6 1.25 10.89 -3.40
C LEU A 6 2.34 10.94 -2.32
N GLU A 7 1.96 11.22 -1.06
CA GLU A 7 2.93 11.20 0.05
C GLU A 7 3.50 9.79 0.29
N ARG A 8 2.67 8.74 0.20
CA ARG A 8 3.15 7.36 0.32
C ARG A 8 4.07 6.94 -0.80
N VAL A 9 3.75 7.32 -2.05
CA VAL A 9 4.60 7.06 -3.22
C VAL A 9 5.96 7.72 -3.06
N ARG A 10 5.99 8.99 -2.65
CA ARG A 10 7.24 9.72 -2.40
C ARG A 10 8.06 9.06 -1.29
N CYS A 11 7.40 8.67 -0.20
CA CYS A 11 8.04 7.98 0.92
C CYS A 11 8.64 6.64 0.48
N MET A 12 7.88 5.82 -0.25
CA MET A 12 8.34 4.51 -0.76
C MET A 12 9.55 4.66 -1.68
N LEU A 13 9.48 5.54 -2.68
CA LEU A 13 10.59 5.77 -3.61
C LEU A 13 11.83 6.31 -2.90
N ASN A 14 11.65 7.25 -1.96
CA ASN A 14 12.76 7.82 -1.20
C ASN A 14 13.42 6.78 -0.29
N HIS A 15 12.60 5.97 0.41
CA HIS A 15 13.08 4.93 1.31
C HIS A 15 13.84 3.83 0.57
N ALA A 16 13.36 3.40 -0.59
CA ALA A 16 14.02 2.38 -1.42
C ALA A 16 15.17 2.95 -2.28
N GLY A 17 15.37 4.27 -2.32
CA GLY A 17 16.36 4.90 -3.20
C GLY A 17 16.03 4.77 -4.69
N LEU A 18 14.77 4.51 -5.05
CA LEU A 18 14.34 4.26 -6.43
C LEU A 18 14.09 5.57 -7.20
N PRO A 19 14.42 5.61 -8.50
CA PRO A 19 14.15 6.76 -9.33
C PRO A 19 12.64 6.93 -9.59
N LYS A 20 12.24 8.15 -9.99
CA LYS A 20 10.84 8.49 -10.31
C LYS A 20 10.24 7.64 -11.44
N SER A 21 11.04 6.92 -12.23
CA SER A 21 10.52 6.00 -13.25
C SER A 21 9.67 4.86 -12.64
N PHE A 22 9.92 4.48 -11.39
CA PHE A 22 9.15 3.46 -10.65
C PHE A 22 7.84 4.00 -10.04
N TRP A 23 7.38 5.18 -10.48
CA TRP A 23 6.18 5.82 -9.93
C TRP A 23 4.94 4.92 -10.05
N VAL A 24 4.79 4.17 -11.14
CA VAL A 24 3.60 3.33 -11.38
C VAL A 24 3.56 2.18 -10.38
N GLU A 25 4.68 1.52 -10.16
CA GLU A 25 4.87 0.43 -9.20
C GLU A 25 4.68 0.93 -7.78
N ALA A 26 5.22 2.11 -7.45
CA ALA A 26 5.05 2.74 -6.15
C ALA A 26 3.57 3.15 -5.90
N VAL A 27 2.86 3.64 -6.91
CA VAL A 27 1.41 3.95 -6.79
C VAL A 27 0.60 2.69 -6.56
N SER A 28 0.85 1.65 -7.36
CA SER A 28 0.17 0.37 -7.23
C SER A 28 0.37 -0.19 -5.82
N SER A 29 1.61 -0.17 -5.34
CA SER A 29 1.98 -0.59 -3.99
C SER A 29 1.31 0.25 -2.90
N ALA A 30 1.30 1.58 -3.04
CA ALA A 30 0.65 2.46 -2.07
C ALA A 30 -0.86 2.20 -1.97
N VAL A 31 -1.54 2.04 -3.11
CA VAL A 31 -2.99 1.74 -3.16
C VAL A 31 -3.27 0.35 -2.61
N TYR A 32 -2.44 -0.63 -2.94
CA TYR A 32 -2.54 -1.98 -2.42
C TYR A 32 -2.48 -2.01 -0.89
N CYS A 33 -1.46 -1.35 -0.30
CA CYS A 33 -1.34 -1.21 1.15
C CYS A 33 -2.51 -0.45 1.75
N ILE A 34 -2.94 0.67 1.15
CA ILE A 34 -4.12 1.42 1.63
C ILE A 34 -5.34 0.52 1.77
N ASN A 35 -5.59 -0.32 0.77
CA ASN A 35 -6.80 -1.14 0.73
C ASN A 35 -6.78 -2.32 1.70
N ARG A 36 -5.59 -2.76 2.12
CA ARG A 36 -5.39 -3.96 2.95
C ARG A 36 -4.83 -3.68 4.35
N CYS A 37 -4.47 -2.43 4.68
CA CYS A 37 -4.10 -2.06 6.04
C CYS A 37 -5.36 -1.75 6.88
N PRO A 38 -5.39 -2.18 8.15
CA PRO A 38 -6.42 -1.78 9.10
C PRO A 38 -6.53 -0.26 9.21
N SER A 39 -7.75 0.25 9.28
CA SER A 39 -8.01 1.68 9.46
C SER A 39 -8.79 1.93 10.74
N THR A 40 -8.31 2.85 11.57
CA THR A 40 -9.04 3.28 12.79
C THR A 40 -10.42 3.85 12.45
N ALA A 41 -10.54 4.54 11.31
CA ALA A 41 -11.81 5.05 10.81
C ALA A 41 -12.82 3.95 10.42
N LEU A 42 -12.35 2.70 10.24
CA LEU A 42 -13.17 1.54 9.88
C LEU A 42 -13.24 0.51 11.02
N ASN A 43 -13.07 0.94 12.28
CA ASN A 43 -13.03 0.04 13.45
C ASN A 43 -11.99 -1.08 13.29
N PHE A 44 -10.79 -0.72 12.82
CA PHE A 44 -9.68 -1.64 12.53
C PHE A 44 -9.96 -2.68 11.44
N LYS A 45 -11.03 -2.53 10.66
CA LYS A 45 -11.20 -3.26 9.39
C LYS A 45 -10.38 -2.59 8.30
N THR A 46 -10.05 -3.37 7.27
CA THR A 46 -9.43 -2.84 6.05
C THR A 46 -10.51 -2.30 5.09
N PRO A 47 -10.19 -1.33 4.22
CA PRO A 47 -11.13 -0.89 3.18
C PRO A 47 -11.62 -2.04 2.28
N GLN A 48 -10.74 -3.00 1.95
CA GLN A 48 -11.10 -4.16 1.14
C GLN A 48 -12.09 -5.09 1.85
N GLU A 49 -11.96 -5.29 3.16
CA GLU A 49 -12.94 -6.07 3.94
C GLU A 49 -14.32 -5.40 3.94
N VAL A 50 -14.34 -4.09 4.13
CA VAL A 50 -15.58 -3.32 4.14
C VAL A 50 -16.24 -3.34 2.76
N TRP A 51 -15.45 -3.21 1.70
CA TRP A 51 -15.97 -3.20 0.32
C TRP A 51 -16.43 -4.58 -0.15
N SER A 52 -15.63 -5.61 0.09
CA SER A 52 -15.87 -6.95 -0.47
C SER A 52 -16.70 -7.87 0.42
N GLY A 53 -16.88 -7.51 1.70
CA GLY A 53 -17.48 -8.37 2.73
C GLY A 53 -16.65 -9.59 3.11
N ARG A 54 -15.46 -9.76 2.52
CA ARG A 54 -14.55 -10.89 2.74
C ARG A 54 -13.34 -10.45 3.55
N LYS A 55 -12.86 -11.30 4.46
CA LYS A 55 -11.59 -11.08 5.17
C LYS A 55 -10.43 -10.99 4.18
N VAL A 56 -9.49 -10.09 4.45
CA VAL A 56 -8.26 -9.99 3.65
C VAL A 56 -7.30 -11.09 4.09
N ASP A 57 -6.73 -11.79 3.10
CA ASP A 57 -5.57 -12.65 3.29
C ASP A 57 -4.30 -11.78 3.31
N TYR A 58 -3.50 -11.92 4.36
CA TYR A 58 -2.30 -11.12 4.59
C TYR A 58 -1.03 -11.78 4.03
N SER A 59 -1.09 -13.03 3.56
CA SER A 59 0.08 -13.72 2.99
C SER A 59 0.68 -12.97 1.79
N GLU A 60 -0.13 -12.25 1.01
CA GLU A 60 0.33 -11.43 -0.11
C GLU A 60 0.97 -10.09 0.32
N LEU A 61 0.71 -9.64 1.56
CA LEU A 61 1.20 -8.36 2.09
C LEU A 61 2.69 -8.44 2.45
N GLU A 62 3.16 -9.60 2.90
CA GLU A 62 4.60 -9.85 3.17
C GLU A 62 5.45 -9.73 1.91
N ILE A 63 4.95 -10.22 0.77
CA ILE A 63 5.68 -10.24 -0.51
C ILE A 63 5.87 -8.82 -1.06
N LEU A 64 4.86 -7.96 -0.95
CA LEU A 64 4.89 -6.61 -1.52
C LEU A 64 5.81 -5.67 -0.73
N VAL A 65 5.89 -5.85 0.59
CA VAL A 65 6.85 -5.14 1.46
C VAL A 65 8.28 -5.51 1.07
N VAL A 66 8.55 -6.81 0.82
CA VAL A 66 9.89 -7.25 0.45
C VAL A 66 10.30 -6.78 -0.95
N HIS A 67 9.40 -6.86 -1.93
CA HIS A 67 9.72 -6.52 -3.33
C HIS A 67 10.00 -5.03 -3.57
N VAL A 68 9.38 -4.14 -2.79
CA VAL A 68 9.55 -2.68 -2.92
C VAL A 68 10.66 -2.13 -2.01
N MET A 69 10.95 -2.78 -0.87
CA MET A 69 11.95 -2.30 0.08
C MET A 69 13.37 -2.86 -0.15
N TRP A 70 13.52 -3.92 -0.95
CA TRP A 70 14.81 -4.60 -1.14
C TRP A 70 15.22 -4.76 -2.62
N ASN A 71 14.63 -3.97 -3.53
CA ASN A 71 15.11 -3.79 -4.91
C ASN A 71 15.60 -2.37 -5.13
#